data_AF-A0A918S8D4-F1
#
_entry.id   AF-A0A918S8D4-F1
#
_cell.length_a   1.000
_cell.length_b   1.000
_cell.length_c   1.000
_cell.angle_alpha   90.00
_cell.angle_beta   90.00
_cell.angle_gamma   90.00
#
_symmetry.space_group_name_H-M   'P 1'
#
loop_
_entity.id
_entity.type
_entity.pdbx_description
1 polymer ?
#
loop_
_entity_poly.entity_id
_entity_poly.type
_entity_poly.pdbx_seq_one_letter_code
_entity_poly.pdbx_strand_id
1 'polypeptide(L)'
;MMVADFERMATELDQQIEIEHQKTGISDVAHFAYSTFAKAAAQRRDNLLASANDMRHKLEAAQDALAEAVEDLKKVELLDQRETQRESDERAREEQAGYDEIARLRQFK
;
A
#
# COMPACT_ATOMS: atom_id res chain seq x y z
N MET A 1 -3.25 4.55 12.85
CA MET A 1 -3.08 4.54 14.32
C MET A 1 -1.65 4.94 14.67
N MET A 2 -0.63 4.14 14.32
CA MET A 2 0.77 4.38 14.72
C MET A 2 1.39 5.71 14.26
N VAL A 3 1.16 6.15 13.01
CA VAL A 3 1.66 7.44 12.49
C VAL A 3 1.04 8.61 13.26
N ALA A 4 -0.28 8.58 13.46
CA ALA A 4 -0.99 9.61 14.20
C ALA A 4 -0.56 9.69 15.67
N ASP A 5 -0.20 8.55 16.28
CA ASP A 5 0.34 8.53 17.64
C ASP A 5 1.71 9.21 17.73
N PHE A 6 2.59 8.99 16.75
CA PHE A 6 3.88 9.68 16.67
C PHE A 6 3.73 11.18 16.44
N GLU A 7 2.85 11.60 15.54
CA GLU A 7 2.56 13.01 15.27
C GLU A 7 1.96 13.71 16.50
N ARG A 8 1.06 13.03 17.24
CA ARG A 8 0.51 13.54 18.49
C ARG A 8 1.60 13.70 19.56
N MET A 9 2.44 12.69 19.77
CA MET A 9 3.55 12.78 20.74
C MET A 9 4.58 13.86 20.36
N ALA A 10 4.83 14.06 19.06
CA ALA A 10 5.68 15.14 18.58
C ALA A 10 5.08 16.52 18.91
N THR A 11 3.77 16.68 18.70
CA THR A 11 3.04 17.91 19.04
C THR A 11 3.05 18.20 20.54
N GLU A 12 2.91 17.16 21.38
CA GLU A 12 3.02 17.30 22.83
C GLU A 12 4.42 17.74 23.28
N LEU A 13 5.47 17.24 22.62
CA LEU A 13 6.84 17.68 22.87
C LEU A 13 7.08 19.13 22.44
N ASP A 14 6.51 19.58 21.32
CA ASP A 14 6.57 20.99 20.91
C ASP A 14 5.96 21.92 21.96
N GLN A 15 4.81 21.54 22.53
CA GLN A 15 4.19 22.31 23.61
C GLN A 15 5.06 22.36 24.86
N GLN A 16 5.71 21.25 25.22
CA GLN A 16 6.64 21.20 26.36
C GLN A 16 7.89 22.06 26.14
N ILE A 17 8.42 22.09 24.91
CA ILE A 17 9.55 22.95 24.53
C ILE A 17 9.16 24.41 24.66
N GLU A 18 7.99 24.81 24.16
CA GLU A 18 7.50 26.19 24.24
C GLU A 18 7.33 26.62 25.71
N ILE A 19 6.73 25.76 26.56
CA ILE A 19 6.60 26.05 27.99
C ILE A 19 7.97 26.26 28.64
N GLU A 20 8.97 25.45 28.29
CA GLU A 20 10.32 25.59 28.81
C GLU A 20 11.03 26.85 28.30
N HIS A 21 10.82 27.24 27.04
CA HIS A 21 11.31 28.50 26.48
C HIS A 21 10.72 29.70 27.21
N GLN A 22 9.41 29.72 27.44
CA GLN A 22 8.75 30.79 28.20
C GLN A 22 9.24 30.86 29.66
N LYS A 23 9.50 29.71 30.27
CA LYS A 23 9.99 29.63 31.65
C LYS A 23 11.43 30.11 31.80
N THR A 24 12.30 29.78 30.85
CA THR A 24 13.73 30.13 30.88
C THR A 24 14.02 31.48 30.25
N GLY A 25 13.11 31.99 29.41
CA GLY A 25 13.33 33.16 28.57
C GLY A 25 14.32 32.92 27.42
N ILE A 26 14.73 31.67 27.17
CA ILE A 26 15.74 31.31 26.19
C ILE A 26 15.15 30.31 25.20
N SER A 27 14.93 30.77 23.96
CA SER A 27 14.44 29.93 22.85
C SER A 27 15.51 29.60 21.81
N ASP A 28 16.61 30.34 21.79
CA ASP A 28 17.72 30.08 20.87
C ASP A 28 18.48 28.81 21.28
N VAL A 29 18.43 27.79 20.42
CA VAL A 29 19.09 26.49 20.60
C VAL A 29 20.61 26.61 20.64
N ALA A 30 21.19 27.65 20.01
CA ALA A 30 22.63 27.91 20.06
C ALA A 30 23.07 28.62 21.34
N HIS A 31 22.13 29.10 22.17
CA HIS A 31 22.44 29.78 23.41
C HIS A 31 23.12 28.83 24.40
N PHE A 32 24.19 29.28 25.07
CA PHE A 32 24.97 28.42 25.97
C PHE A 32 24.13 27.88 27.14
N ALA A 33 23.15 28.66 27.59
CA ALA A 33 22.21 28.30 28.66
C ALA A 33 20.89 27.71 28.13
N TYR A 34 20.84 27.27 26.86
CA TYR A 34 19.68 26.58 26.33
C TYR A 34 19.35 25.34 27.17
N SER A 35 18.07 25.16 27.49
CA SER A 35 17.64 24.10 28.38
C SER A 35 18.01 22.72 27.83
N THR A 36 18.66 21.90 28.65
CA THR A 36 18.99 20.50 28.32
C THR A 36 17.72 19.69 28.06
N PHE A 37 16.64 20.01 28.78
CA PHE A 37 15.32 19.43 28.55
C PHE A 37 14.78 19.80 27.17
N ALA A 38 14.74 21.10 26.84
CA ALA A 38 14.25 21.56 25.54
C ALA A 38 15.06 20.97 24.37
N LYS A 39 16.38 20.80 24.55
CA LYS A 39 17.25 20.13 23.57
C LYS A 39 16.90 18.65 23.39
N ALA A 40 16.72 17.91 24.48
CA ALA A 40 16.37 16.49 24.42
C ALA A 40 14.96 16.27 23.86
N ALA A 41 14.01 17.13 24.23
CA ALA A 41 12.64 17.11 23.71
C ALA A 41 12.61 17.37 22.20
N ALA A 42 13.36 18.36 21.72
CA ALA A 42 13.46 18.66 20.29
C ALA A 42 14.03 17.47 19.50
N GLN A 43 15.13 16.87 19.98
CA GLN A 43 15.69 15.69 19.34
C GLN A 43 14.71 14.52 19.30
N ARG A 44 13.95 14.30 20.38
CA ARG A 44 12.95 13.23 20.43
C ARG A 44 11.80 13.49 19.46
N ARG A 45 11.30 14.73 19.38
CA ARG A 45 10.28 15.13 18.41
C ARG A 45 10.75 14.85 16.99
N ASP A 46 11.96 15.26 16.64
CA ASP A 46 12.50 15.07 15.30
C ASP A 46 12.62 13.59 14.94
N ASN A 47 13.05 12.74 15.90
CA ASN A 47 13.08 11.29 15.71
C ASN A 47 11.67 10.70 15.51
N LEU A 48 10.66 11.20 16.23
CA LEU A 48 9.27 10.73 16.09
C LEU A 48 8.70 11.11 14.71
N LEU A 49 8.96 12.33 14.25
CA LEU A 49 8.52 12.79 12.92
C LEU A 49 9.22 12.03 11.80
N ALA A 50 10.52 11.78 11.93
CA ALA A 50 11.26 10.93 11.00
C ALA A 50 10.67 9.50 10.94
N SER A 51 10.35 8.92 12.11
CA SER A 51 9.73 7.59 12.19
C SER A 51 8.32 7.57 11.57
N ALA A 52 7.54 8.63 11.77
CA ALA A 52 6.22 8.78 11.16
C ALA A 52 6.30 8.84 9.63
N ASN A 53 7.24 9.62 9.09
CA ASN A 53 7.45 9.73 7.65
C ASN A 53 7.93 8.41 7.01
N ASP A 54 8.89 7.72 7.64
CA ASP A 54 9.35 6.41 7.19
C ASP A 54 8.19 5.39 7.12
N MET A 55 7.33 5.38 8.13
CA MET A 55 6.14 4.51 8.13
C MET A 55 5.13 4.87 7.03
N ARG A 56 4.97 6.15 6.71
CA ARG A 56 4.10 6.59 5.60
C ARG A 56 4.63 6.09 4.26
N HIS A 57 5.94 6.21 4.02
CA HIS A 57 6.57 5.68 2.81
C HIS A 57 6.47 4.17 2.69
N LYS A 58 6.63 3.44 3.81
CA LYS A 58 6.44 1.98 3.81
C LYS A 58 5.00 1.58 3.50
N LEU A 59 4.02 2.33 4.00
CA LEU A 59 2.61 2.09 3.70
C LEU A 59 2.30 2.34 2.22
N GLU A 60 2.78 3.45 1.67
CA GLU A 60 2.64 3.79 0.25
C GLU A 60 3.24 2.69 -0.64
N ALA A 61 4.49 2.30 -0.38
CA ALA A 61 5.15 1.22 -1.12
C ALA A 61 4.40 -0.13 -1.02
N ALA A 62 3.85 -0.45 0.15
CA ALA A 62 3.06 -1.67 0.32
C ALA A 62 1.71 -1.61 -0.40
N GLN A 63 1.09 -0.43 -0.49
CA GLN A 63 -0.14 -0.22 -1.25
C GLN A 63 0.11 -0.34 -2.75
N ASP A 64 1.20 0.21 -3.26
CA ASP A 64 1.60 0.10 -4.66
C ASP A 64 1.88 -1.37 -5.03
N ALA A 65 2.66 -2.08 -4.21
CA ALA A 65 2.93 -3.50 -4.41
C ALA A 65 1.65 -4.36 -4.38
N LEU A 66 0.69 -4.02 -3.52
CA LEU A 66 -0.62 -4.68 -3.50
C LEU A 66 -1.40 -4.41 -4.79
N ALA A 67 -1.42 -3.16 -5.26
CA ALA A 67 -2.11 -2.79 -6.49
C ALA A 67 -1.54 -3.53 -7.71
N GLU A 68 -0.22 -3.61 -7.82
CA GLU A 68 0.48 -4.39 -8.86
C GLU A 68 0.10 -5.88 -8.79
N ALA A 69 0.17 -6.49 -7.61
CA ALA A 69 -0.19 -7.90 -7.43
C ALA A 69 -1.66 -8.20 -7.78
N VAL A 70 -2.59 -7.29 -7.46
CA VAL A 70 -4.00 -7.43 -7.83
C VAL A 70 -4.20 -7.30 -9.34
N GLU A 71 -3.48 -6.40 -10.00
CA GLU A 71 -3.54 -6.26 -11.46
C GLU A 71 -3.04 -7.54 -12.15
N ASP A 72 -1.92 -8.09 -11.67
CA ASP A 72 -1.35 -9.31 -12.22
C ASP A 72 -2.23 -10.53 -12.00
N LEU A 73 -2.84 -10.66 -10.82
CA LEU A 73 -3.84 -11.70 -10.56
C LEU A 73 -4.99 -11.62 -11.58
N LYS A 74 -5.52 -10.41 -11.82
CA LYS A 74 -6.60 -10.20 -12.79
C LYS A 74 -6.18 -10.56 -14.21
N LYS A 75 -4.94 -10.27 -14.61
CA LYS A 75 -4.41 -10.69 -15.93
C LYS A 75 -4.42 -12.21 -16.06
N VAL A 76 -3.96 -12.92 -15.04
CA VAL A 76 -3.94 -14.39 -15.02
C VAL A 76 -5.35 -14.95 -15.08
N GLU A 77 -6.29 -14.44 -14.28
CA GLU A 77 -7.70 -14.88 -14.30
C GLU A 77 -8.35 -14.68 -15.67
N LEU A 78 -8.07 -13.56 -16.35
CA LEU A 78 -8.58 -13.30 -17.70
C LEU A 78 -7.97 -14.25 -18.75
N LEU A 79 -6.71 -14.64 -18.59
CA LEU A 79 -6.08 -15.62 -19.48
C LEU A 79 -6.71 -16.99 -19.31
N ASP A 80 -6.91 -17.44 -18.06
CA ASP A 80 -7.55 -18.72 -17.74
C ASP A 80 -8.99 -18.81 -18.28
N GLN A 81 -9.77 -17.72 -18.14
CA GLN A 81 -11.12 -17.64 -18.73
C GLN A 81 -11.09 -17.76 -20.26
N ARG A 82 -10.10 -17.14 -20.92
CA ARG A 82 -9.96 -17.21 -22.38
C ARG A 82 -9.54 -18.60 -22.86
N GLU A 83 -8.67 -19.28 -22.11
CA GLU A 83 -8.27 -20.66 -22.41
C GLU A 83 -9.47 -21.61 -22.24
N THR A 84 -10.19 -21.51 -21.12
CA THR A 84 -11.41 -22.29 -20.88
C THR A 84 -12.46 -22.09 -21.97
N GLN A 85 -12.66 -20.84 -22.42
CA GLN A 85 -13.59 -20.56 -23.51
C GLN A 85 -13.14 -21.19 -24.83
N ARG A 86 -11.85 -21.12 -25.16
CA ARG A 86 -11.31 -21.75 -26.38
C ARG A 86 -11.50 -23.25 -26.37
N GLU A 87 -11.17 -23.90 -25.25
CA GLU A 87 -11.37 -25.36 -25.11
C GLU A 87 -12.85 -25.74 -25.26
N SER A 88 -13.75 -24.93 -24.70
CA SER A 88 -15.19 -25.15 -24.81
C SER A 88 -15.69 -24.99 -26.26
N ASP A 89 -15.21 -23.95 -26.95
CA ASP A 89 -15.54 -23.70 -28.36
C ASP A 89 -15.00 -24.80 -29.29
N GLU A 90 -13.79 -25.30 -29.03
CA GLU A 90 -13.18 -26.40 -29.76
C GLU A 90 -13.99 -27.69 -29.60
N ARG A 91 -14.34 -28.07 -28.36
CA ARG A 91 -15.20 -29.23 -28.08
C ARG A 91 -16.56 -29.10 -28.77
N ALA A 92 -17.19 -27.92 -28.71
CA ALA A 92 -18.48 -27.69 -29.36
C ALA A 92 -18.39 -27.85 -30.89
N ARG A 93 -17.29 -27.39 -31.52
CA ARG A 93 -17.06 -27.58 -32.95
C ARG A 93 -16.84 -29.05 -33.31
N GLU A 94 -16.06 -29.78 -32.52
CA GLU A 94 -15.83 -31.22 -32.71
C GLU A 94 -17.13 -32.01 -32.60
N GLU A 95 -17.94 -31.74 -31.57
CA GLU A 95 -19.26 -32.35 -31.39
C GLU A 95 -20.18 -32.04 -32.58
N GLN A 96 -20.24 -30.78 -33.02
CA GLN A 96 -21.05 -30.37 -34.17
C GLN A 96 -20.62 -31.07 -35.46
N ALA A 97 -19.31 -31.17 -35.73
CA ALA A 97 -18.79 -31.90 -36.88
C ALA A 97 -19.18 -33.39 -36.84
N GLY A 98 -19.16 -34.00 -35.66
CA GLY A 98 -19.63 -35.37 -35.45
C GLY A 98 -21.13 -35.54 -35.73
N TYR A 99 -21.98 -34.62 -35.26
CA TYR A 99 -23.41 -34.62 -35.57
C TYR A 99 -23.69 -34.46 -37.08
N ASP A 100 -22.96 -33.57 -37.75
CA ASP A 100 -23.08 -33.35 -39.20
C ASP A 100 -22.67 -34.60 -40.00
N GLU A 101 -21.62 -35.31 -39.59
CA GLU A 101 -21.20 -36.57 -40.21
C GLU A 101 -22.26 -37.67 -40.04
N ILE A 102 -22.82 -37.83 -38.84
CA ILE A 102 -23.90 -38.78 -38.58
C ILE A 102 -25.14 -38.44 -39.42
N ALA A 103 -25.50 -37.16 -39.53
CA ALA A 103 -26.62 -36.70 -40.33
C ALA A 103 -26.42 -37.04 -41.82
N ARG A 104 -25.23 -36.80 -42.37
CA ARG A 104 -24.88 -37.18 -43.75
C ARG A 104 -25.04 -38.68 -43.97
N LEU A 105 -24.47 -39.52 -43.10
CA LEU A 105 -24.54 -40.98 -43.25
C LEU A 105 -25.98 -41.52 -43.22
N ARG A 106 -26.89 -40.89 -42.49
CA ARG A 106 -28.32 -41.26 -42.47
C ARG A 106 -29.09 -40.83 -43.72
N GLN A 107 -28.65 -39.78 -44.40
CA GLN A 107 -29.32 -39.23 -45.58
C GLN A 107 -29.01 -40.02 -46.87
N PHE A 108 -27.93 -40.81 -46.87
CA PHE A 108 -27.48 -41.65 -47.99
C PHE A 108 -27.98 -43.11 -47.93
N LYS A 109 -28.88 -43.45 -47.00
CA LYS A 109 -29.43 -44.80 -46.82
C LYS A 109 -30.94 -44.80 -47.04
#